data_AF-A0A5P2CE51-F1
#
_entry.id   AF-A0A5P2CE51-F1
#
_cell.length_a   1.000
_cell.length_b   1.000
_cell.length_c   1.000
_cell.angle_alpha   90.00
_cell.angle_beta   90.00
_cell.angle_gamma   90.00
#
_symmetry.space_group_name_H-M   'P 1'
#
loop_
_entity.id
_entity.type
_entity.pdbx_description
1 polymer ?
#
loop_
_entity_poly.entity_id
_entity_poly.type
_entity_poly.pdbx_seq_one_letter_code
_entity_poly.pdbx_strand_id
1 'polypeptide(L)'
;MESVTPPAPLRTEATEGRPGDLAEAWPEGAEVCVSFALAPRPGSVAQARRLMRTQLDGWSVRDDDACDAAALVISELVTNAVVHTASRRIICELCADSEKLRIAVRDEGCGSGMPRPVHRGADDEHGRGLLLVDAVSSAWGVHEAGPDIGRTVWAELRRTAPSVTTTAAAYA
;
A
#
# COMPACT_ATOMS: atom_id res chain seq x y z
N MET A 1 43.20 -24.99 -1.76
CA MET A 1 42.80 -24.43 -3.07
C MET A 1 41.40 -24.91 -3.34
N GLU A 2 40.41 -24.15 -2.87
CA GLU A 2 38.99 -24.40 -3.13
C GLU A 2 38.69 -24.05 -4.60
N SER A 3 38.14 -25.01 -5.35
CA SER A 3 37.66 -24.78 -6.71
C SER A 3 36.15 -24.75 -6.69
N VAL A 4 35.62 -23.55 -6.94
CA VAL A 4 34.20 -23.18 -6.99
C VAL A 4 33.53 -23.79 -8.21
N THR A 5 32.37 -24.42 -8.01
CA THR A 5 31.45 -24.88 -9.06
C THR A 5 30.66 -23.69 -9.63
N PRO A 6 30.51 -23.53 -10.97
CA PRO A 6 29.65 -22.49 -11.53
C PRO A 6 28.16 -22.88 -11.45
N PRO A 7 27.23 -21.92 -11.27
CA PRO A 7 25.79 -22.22 -11.32
C PRO A 7 25.28 -22.40 -12.76
N ALA A 8 24.25 -23.24 -12.88
CA ALA A 8 23.55 -23.66 -14.10
C ALA A 8 22.74 -22.50 -14.77
N PRO A 9 22.38 -22.62 -16.07
CA PRO A 9 21.84 -21.49 -16.84
C PRO A 9 20.36 -21.21 -16.56
N LEU A 10 20.03 -19.92 -16.62
CA LEU A 10 18.68 -19.36 -16.63
C LEU A 10 17.82 -20.00 -17.74
N ARG A 11 16.66 -20.53 -17.37
CA ARG A 11 15.57 -20.81 -18.31
C ARG A 11 14.53 -19.72 -18.16
N THR A 12 14.48 -18.84 -19.16
CA THR A 12 13.45 -17.84 -19.36
C THR A 12 12.27 -18.52 -20.06
N GLU A 13 11.11 -18.59 -19.42
CA GLU A 13 9.84 -18.79 -20.13
C GLU A 13 8.97 -17.57 -19.80
N ALA A 14 8.93 -16.67 -20.78
CA ALA A 14 8.05 -15.52 -20.79
C ALA A 14 6.64 -16.02 -21.13
N THR A 15 5.72 -15.89 -20.18
CA THR A 15 4.29 -16.12 -20.42
C THR A 15 3.63 -14.74 -20.54
N GLU A 16 2.96 -14.49 -21.66
CA GLU A 16 2.14 -13.30 -21.91
C GLU A 16 1.10 -13.12 -20.79
N GLY A 17 1.35 -12.18 -19.88
CA GLY A 17 0.47 -11.84 -18.77
C GLY A 17 -0.65 -10.90 -19.20
N ARG A 18 -1.89 -11.31 -18.96
CA ARG A 18 -3.08 -10.44 -18.95
C ARG A 18 -2.87 -9.29 -17.95
N PRO A 19 -3.56 -8.14 -18.08
CA PRO A 19 -3.54 -7.13 -17.03
C PRO A 19 -4.22 -7.70 -15.78
N GLY A 20 -3.42 -8.25 -14.86
CA GLY A 20 -3.94 -8.99 -13.71
C GLY A 20 -2.86 -9.66 -12.86
N ASP A 21 -1.87 -8.90 -12.38
CA ASP A 21 -0.89 -9.35 -11.37
C ASP A 21 -0.98 -8.51 -10.08
N LEU A 22 -2.19 -8.06 -9.71
CA LEU A 22 -2.46 -7.47 -8.39
C LEU A 22 -3.11 -8.47 -7.42
N ALA A 23 -3.39 -9.70 -7.87
CA ALA A 23 -4.20 -10.67 -7.13
C ALA A 23 -3.44 -11.41 -6.00
N GLU A 24 -2.12 -11.58 -6.09
CA GLU A 24 -1.34 -12.32 -5.06
C GLU A 24 -1.09 -11.51 -3.77
N ALA A 25 -1.37 -10.21 -3.76
CA ALA A 25 -1.09 -9.29 -2.65
C ALA A 25 -2.36 -8.78 -1.93
N TRP A 26 -3.52 -9.29 -2.31
CA TRP A 26 -4.81 -8.75 -1.91
C TRP A 26 -5.53 -9.67 -0.92
N PRO A 27 -6.29 -9.17 0.07
CA PRO A 27 -6.95 -10.05 1.00
C PRO A 27 -8.06 -10.79 0.23
N GLU A 28 -7.96 -12.11 0.13
CA GLU A 28 -9.13 -12.93 -0.14
C GLU A 28 -10.15 -12.64 0.98
N GLY A 29 -11.33 -12.09 0.63
CA GLY A 29 -12.36 -11.73 1.62
C GLY A 29 -12.60 -10.23 1.82
N ALA A 30 -11.95 -9.36 1.05
CA ALA A 30 -12.35 -7.97 0.97
C ALA A 30 -13.82 -7.80 0.56
N GLU A 31 -14.61 -7.09 1.35
CA GLU A 31 -16.02 -6.80 1.05
C GLU A 31 -16.16 -5.63 0.07
N VAL A 32 -15.29 -4.63 0.21
CA VAL A 32 -15.29 -3.43 -0.62
C VAL A 32 -13.86 -2.99 -0.95
N CYS A 33 -13.60 -2.64 -2.20
CA CYS A 33 -12.35 -2.00 -2.61
C CYS A 33 -12.59 -0.83 -3.57
N VAL A 34 -11.65 0.11 -3.59
CA VAL A 34 -11.62 1.20 -4.57
C VAL A 34 -10.18 1.57 -4.88
N SER A 35 -9.91 1.88 -6.14
CA SER A 35 -8.63 2.44 -6.57
C SER A 35 -8.81 3.85 -7.12
N PHE A 36 -7.79 4.69 -6.91
CA PHE A 36 -7.71 6.01 -7.50
C PHE A 36 -6.27 6.36 -7.83
N ALA A 37 -6.09 7.21 -8.83
CA ALA A 37 -4.78 7.62 -9.29
C ALA A 37 -4.47 9.07 -8.96
N LEU A 38 -3.19 9.32 -8.67
CA LEU A 38 -2.65 10.61 -8.31
C LEU A 38 -1.45 10.94 -9.20
N ALA A 39 -1.25 12.23 -9.43
CA ALA A 39 -0.02 12.73 -10.03
C ALA A 39 1.13 12.66 -8.99
N PRO A 40 2.39 12.44 -9.40
CA PRO A 40 3.55 12.34 -8.51
C PRO A 40 4.04 13.74 -8.08
N ARG A 41 3.25 14.44 -7.26
CA ARG A 41 3.57 15.81 -6.81
C ARG A 41 3.23 16.01 -5.33
N PRO A 42 3.89 16.93 -4.61
CA PRO A 42 3.67 17.10 -3.16
C PRO A 42 2.21 17.31 -2.75
N GLY A 43 1.42 18.06 -3.56
CA GLY A 43 0.00 18.29 -3.29
C GLY A 43 -0.87 17.02 -3.33
N SER A 44 -0.37 15.93 -3.90
CA SER A 44 -1.09 14.66 -4.00
C SER A 44 -1.21 13.93 -2.66
N VAL A 45 -0.33 14.20 -1.69
CA VAL A 45 -0.44 13.61 -0.35
C VAL A 45 -1.74 14.08 0.33
N ALA A 46 -2.01 15.38 0.30
CA ALA A 46 -3.25 15.95 0.82
C ALA A 46 -4.48 15.49 0.02
N GLN A 47 -4.33 15.30 -1.30
CA GLN A 47 -5.39 14.76 -2.15
C GLN A 47 -5.70 13.30 -1.79
N ALA A 48 -4.67 12.47 -1.55
CA ALA A 48 -4.82 11.08 -1.15
C ALA A 48 -5.62 10.95 0.14
N ARG A 49 -5.24 11.72 1.18
CA ARG A 49 -5.99 11.76 2.45
C ARG A 49 -7.45 12.14 2.27
N ARG A 50 -7.76 13.16 1.47
CA ARG A 50 -9.15 13.58 1.24
C ARG A 50 -9.97 12.49 0.56
N LEU A 51 -9.45 11.92 -0.52
CA LEU A 51 -10.13 10.84 -1.25
C LEU A 51 -10.33 9.64 -0.33
N MET A 52 -9.31 9.25 0.41
CA MET A 52 -9.37 8.16 1.36
C MET A 52 -10.43 8.38 2.45
N ARG A 53 -10.51 9.58 3.06
CA ARG A 53 -11.55 9.90 4.03
C ARG A 53 -12.94 9.79 3.43
N THR A 54 -13.15 10.36 2.24
CA THR A 54 -14.43 10.24 1.53
C THR A 54 -14.83 8.79 1.28
N GLN A 55 -13.87 7.90 0.99
CA GLN A 55 -14.17 6.48 0.80
C GLN A 55 -14.48 5.77 2.11
N LEU A 56 -13.74 6.04 3.20
CA LEU A 56 -14.04 5.47 4.51
C LEU A 56 -15.41 5.91 5.03
N ASP A 57 -15.77 7.18 4.83
CA ASP A 57 -17.10 7.72 5.13
C ASP A 57 -18.19 6.98 4.33
N GLY A 58 -17.95 6.77 3.03
CA GLY A 58 -18.84 6.03 2.14
C GLY A 58 -19.02 4.56 2.54
N TRP A 59 -17.99 3.94 3.12
CA TRP A 59 -18.03 2.58 3.67
C TRP A 59 -18.54 2.50 5.10
N SER A 60 -18.95 3.63 5.70
CA SER A 60 -19.40 3.70 7.10
C SER A 60 -18.37 3.18 8.10
N VAL A 61 -17.08 3.37 7.82
CA VAL A 61 -15.99 3.09 8.77
C VAL A 61 -15.96 4.26 9.76
N ARG A 62 -16.42 4.00 10.99
CA ARG A 62 -16.59 5.03 12.04
C ARG A 62 -15.62 4.89 13.21
N ASP A 63 -14.57 4.10 13.03
CA ASP A 63 -13.49 3.95 14.00
C ASP A 63 -12.49 5.09 13.78
N ASP A 64 -12.52 6.10 14.64
CA ASP A 64 -11.68 7.30 14.52
C ASP A 64 -10.18 6.94 14.57
N ASP A 65 -9.79 5.99 15.41
CA ASP A 65 -8.40 5.53 15.52
C ASP A 65 -7.96 4.84 14.22
N ALA A 66 -8.83 4.01 13.64
CA ALA A 66 -8.55 3.39 12.34
C ALA A 66 -8.46 4.44 11.22
N CYS A 67 -9.32 5.47 11.22
CA CYS A 67 -9.30 6.57 10.26
C CYS A 67 -8.01 7.40 10.37
N ASP A 68 -7.56 7.70 11.58
CA ASP A 68 -6.32 8.45 11.81
C ASP A 68 -5.08 7.65 11.45
N ALA A 69 -5.02 6.38 11.85
CA ALA A 69 -3.95 5.47 11.45
C ALA A 69 -3.88 5.34 9.91
N ALA A 70 -5.04 5.24 9.26
CA ALA A 70 -5.13 5.15 7.82
C ALA A 70 -4.71 6.46 7.11
N ALA A 71 -5.04 7.62 7.68
CA ALA A 71 -4.60 8.91 7.17
C ALA A 71 -3.07 9.11 7.29
N LEU A 72 -2.47 8.58 8.36
CA LEU A 72 -1.03 8.53 8.54
C LEU A 72 -0.41 7.63 7.47
N VAL A 73 -0.84 6.37 7.40
CA VAL A 73 -0.29 5.38 6.47
C VAL A 73 -0.33 5.87 5.03
N ILE A 74 -1.49 6.34 4.54
CA ILE A 74 -1.58 6.82 3.16
C ILE A 74 -0.69 8.05 2.92
N SER A 75 -0.46 8.89 3.95
CA SER A 75 0.44 10.04 3.81
C SER A 75 1.88 9.61 3.67
N GLU A 76 2.34 8.69 4.51
CA GLU A 76 3.70 8.17 4.45
C GLU A 76 3.97 7.40 3.15
N LEU A 77 3.05 6.51 2.75
CA LEU A 77 3.21 5.72 1.53
C LEU A 77 3.20 6.58 0.26
N VAL A 78 2.29 7.57 0.16
CA VAL A 78 2.26 8.48 -0.98
C VAL A 78 3.44 9.44 -0.97
N THR A 79 3.89 9.90 0.20
CA THR A 79 5.10 10.72 0.32
C THR A 79 6.31 9.94 -0.16
N ASN A 80 6.46 8.69 0.26
CA ASN A 80 7.52 7.80 -0.20
C ASN A 80 7.48 7.63 -1.71
N ALA A 81 6.30 7.42 -2.29
CA ALA A 81 6.14 7.31 -3.74
C ALA A 81 6.50 8.62 -4.48
N VAL A 82 6.05 9.79 -4.00
CA VAL A 82 6.34 11.09 -4.62
C VAL A 82 7.81 11.46 -4.53
N VAL A 83 8.45 11.24 -3.39
CA VAL A 83 9.82 11.69 -3.11
C VAL A 83 10.85 10.75 -3.71
N HIS A 84 10.58 9.43 -3.69
CA HIS A 84 11.61 8.42 -3.96
C HIS A 84 11.39 7.63 -5.24
N THR A 85 10.34 7.91 -6.01
CA THR A 85 10.09 7.23 -7.29
C THR A 85 10.06 8.25 -8.41
N ALA A 86 10.49 7.85 -9.60
CA ALA A 86 10.34 8.64 -10.81
C ALA A 86 9.03 8.29 -11.56
N SER A 87 8.06 7.73 -10.85
CA SER A 87 6.80 7.29 -11.43
C SER A 87 6.02 8.46 -12.00
N ARG A 88 5.34 8.23 -13.14
CA ARG A 88 4.44 9.20 -13.77
C ARG A 88 3.06 9.22 -13.13
N ARG A 89 2.73 8.17 -12.37
CA ARG A 89 1.42 7.97 -11.77
C ARG A 89 1.54 7.16 -10.49
N ILE A 90 0.77 7.54 -9.49
CA ILE A 90 0.68 6.80 -8.23
C ILE A 90 -0.73 6.24 -8.16
N ILE A 91 -0.85 4.92 -8.04
CA ILE A 91 -2.13 4.25 -7.85
C ILE A 91 -2.27 3.95 -6.37
N CYS A 92 -3.32 4.48 -5.76
CA CYS A 92 -3.70 4.14 -4.40
C CYS A 92 -4.89 3.20 -4.46
N GLU A 93 -4.87 2.16 -3.64
CA GLU A 93 -5.94 1.21 -3.50
C GLU A 93 -6.30 1.07 -2.02
N LEU A 94 -7.58 1.19 -1.73
CA LEU A 94 -8.15 1.03 -0.41
C LEU A 94 -9.06 -0.17 -0.45
N CYS A 95 -9.02 -0.97 0.60
CA CYS A 95 -9.84 -2.15 0.63
C CYS A 95 -10.12 -2.63 2.04
N ALA A 96 -11.32 -3.14 2.24
CA ALA A 96 -11.92 -3.21 3.54
C ALA A 96 -12.79 -4.46 3.67
N ASP A 97 -12.67 -5.12 4.82
CA ASP A 97 -13.60 -6.12 5.32
C ASP A 97 -14.15 -5.67 6.69
N SER A 98 -14.77 -6.57 7.45
CA SER A 98 -15.32 -6.26 8.77
C SER A 98 -14.27 -5.93 9.83
N GLU A 99 -13.05 -6.45 9.71
CA GLU A 99 -11.98 -6.42 10.73
C GLU A 99 -10.73 -5.65 10.29
N LYS A 100 -10.55 -5.45 8.98
CA LYS A 100 -9.33 -4.88 8.41
C LYS A 100 -9.59 -3.81 7.35
N LEU A 101 -8.66 -2.87 7.29
CA LEU A 101 -8.47 -1.90 6.21
C LEU A 101 -7.07 -2.08 5.63
N ARG A 102 -6.98 -2.47 4.37
CA ARG A 102 -5.74 -2.47 3.60
C ARG A 102 -5.62 -1.20 2.77
N ILE A 103 -4.42 -0.63 2.79
CA ILE A 103 -4.01 0.51 1.98
C ILE A 103 -2.80 0.08 1.17
N ALA A 104 -2.87 0.19 -0.15
CA ALA A 104 -1.77 -0.08 -1.04
C ALA A 104 -1.46 1.14 -1.90
N VAL A 105 -0.17 1.42 -2.08
CA VAL A 105 0.32 2.47 -2.96
C VAL A 105 1.30 1.85 -3.93
N ARG A 106 0.92 1.86 -5.20
CA ARG A 106 1.76 1.43 -6.31
C ARG A 106 2.31 2.63 -7.05
N ASP A 107 3.62 2.69 -7.18
CA ASP A 107 4.27 3.47 -8.22
C ASP A 107 4.40 2.60 -9.48
N GLU A 108 4.19 3.15 -10.67
CA GLU A 108 4.31 2.42 -11.95
C GLU A 108 5.79 2.30 -12.41
N GLY A 109 6.74 2.60 -11.52
CA GLY A 109 8.16 2.64 -11.86
C GLY A 109 8.48 3.72 -12.90
N CYS A 110 9.72 3.66 -13.41
CA CYS A 110 10.14 4.55 -14.47
C CYS A 110 10.12 3.79 -15.80
N GLY A 111 9.25 4.18 -16.74
CA GLY A 111 9.30 3.66 -18.10
C GLY A 111 10.73 3.74 -18.67
N SER A 112 11.11 2.75 -19.49
CA SER A 112 12.49 2.52 -19.91
C SER A 112 13.20 3.81 -20.35
N GLY A 113 14.31 4.17 -19.69
CA GLY A 113 15.19 5.26 -20.13
C GLY A 113 15.25 6.49 -19.23
N MET A 114 14.62 6.49 -18.06
CA MET A 114 14.70 7.58 -17.09
C MET A 114 15.65 7.24 -15.92
N PRO A 115 16.39 8.23 -15.36
CA PRO A 115 17.27 8.00 -14.23
C PRO A 115 16.48 7.46 -13.04
N ARG A 116 16.85 6.26 -12.57
CA ARG A 116 16.29 5.70 -11.34
C ARG A 116 16.75 6.56 -10.16
N PRO A 117 15.87 6.94 -9.22
CA PRO A 117 16.29 7.39 -7.91
C PRO A 117 17.14 6.28 -7.29
N VAL A 118 18.37 6.59 -6.92
CA VAL A 118 19.27 5.63 -6.26
C VAL A 118 18.71 5.40 -4.87
N HIS A 119 18.01 4.28 -4.65
CA HIS A 119 17.82 3.78 -3.30
C HIS A 119 19.11 3.12 -2.85
N ARG A 120 19.68 3.56 -1.72
CA ARG A 120 20.43 2.72 -0.76
C ARG A 120 20.87 3.54 0.45
N GLY A 121 20.28 3.22 1.60
CA GLY A 121 20.77 3.63 2.91
C GLY A 121 19.70 3.44 3.97
N ALA A 122 19.86 2.42 4.82
CA ALA A 122 19.04 2.21 6.01
C ALA A 122 19.28 3.26 7.12
N ASP A 123 20.00 4.34 6.80
CA ASP A 123 20.63 5.26 7.77
C ASP A 123 20.31 6.73 7.47
N ASP A 124 19.34 6.95 6.61
CA ASP A 124 18.89 8.26 6.19
C ASP A 124 17.51 8.46 6.85
N GLU A 125 17.14 9.67 7.27
CA GLU A 125 15.96 9.97 8.14
C GLU A 125 14.62 9.33 7.71
N HIS A 126 14.59 8.88 6.46
CA HIS A 126 13.70 8.03 5.67
C HIS A 126 13.29 6.67 6.28
N GLY A 127 14.00 6.14 7.28
CA GLY A 127 13.54 4.97 8.04
C GLY A 127 12.32 5.25 8.92
N ARG A 128 12.11 6.51 9.34
CA ARG A 128 11.06 6.89 10.28
C ARG A 128 9.64 6.74 9.74
N GLY A 129 9.41 7.02 8.46
CA GLY A 129 8.08 6.92 7.85
C GLY A 129 7.57 5.48 7.83
N LEU A 130 8.41 4.52 7.44
CA LEU A 130 8.06 3.10 7.50
C LEU A 130 8.04 2.57 8.94
N LEU A 131 8.82 3.13 9.88
CA LEU A 131 8.69 2.81 11.30
C LEU A 131 7.34 3.26 11.87
N LEU A 132 6.79 4.39 11.42
CA LEU A 132 5.45 4.82 11.81
C LEU A 132 4.38 3.90 11.20
N VAL A 133 4.54 3.51 9.93
CA VAL A 133 3.66 2.52 9.29
C VAL A 133 3.71 1.20 10.04
N ASP A 134 4.89 0.69 10.37
CA ASP A 134 5.11 -0.53 11.16
C ASP A 134 4.43 -0.44 12.54
N ALA A 135 4.57 0.70 13.22
CA ALA A 135 3.99 0.90 14.55
C ALA A 135 2.46 0.91 14.58
N VAL A 136 1.79 1.38 13.51
CA VAL A 136 0.32 1.49 13.47
C VAL A 136 -0.35 0.36 12.70
N SER A 137 0.40 -0.44 11.94
CA SER A 137 -0.13 -1.49 11.09
C SER A 137 -0.08 -2.86 11.76
N SER A 138 -1.11 -3.68 11.55
CA SER A 138 -1.07 -5.09 11.94
C SER A 138 -0.16 -5.93 11.05
N ALA A 139 0.03 -5.50 9.81
CA ALA A 139 0.96 -6.07 8.85
C ALA A 139 1.26 -5.03 7.77
N TRP A 140 2.46 -5.07 7.19
CA TRP A 140 2.81 -4.28 6.02
C TRP A 140 3.84 -5.03 5.19
N GLY A 141 4.00 -4.61 3.94
CA GLY A 141 4.94 -5.27 3.04
C GLY A 141 5.17 -4.51 1.75
N VAL A 142 6.06 -5.08 0.96
CA VAL A 142 6.45 -4.56 -0.35
C VAL A 142 6.34 -5.69 -1.37
N HIS A 143 5.66 -5.43 -2.47
CA HIS A 143 5.68 -6.27 -3.66
C HIS A 143 6.40 -5.54 -4.77
N GLU A 144 7.48 -6.14 -5.26
CA GLU A 144 8.23 -5.64 -6.42
C GLU A 144 7.82 -6.46 -7.63
N ALA A 145 7.18 -5.82 -8.62
CA ALA A 145 6.78 -6.50 -9.85
C ALA A 145 7.95 -6.67 -10.85
N GLY A 146 9.18 -6.34 -10.44
CA GLY A 146 10.39 -6.36 -11.25
C GLY A 146 11.02 -4.97 -11.44
N PRO A 147 12.24 -4.89 -12.02
CA PRO A 147 13.06 -3.68 -12.03
C PRO A 147 12.43 -2.45 -12.71
N ASP A 148 11.42 -2.67 -13.56
CA ASP A 148 10.81 -1.65 -14.44
C ASP A 148 9.28 -1.61 -14.37
N ILE A 149 8.65 -2.44 -13.52
CA ILE A 149 7.17 -2.64 -13.49
C ILE A 149 6.52 -1.91 -12.30
N GLY A 150 7.35 -1.26 -11.48
CA GLY A 150 6.94 -0.49 -10.32
C GLY A 150 6.91 -1.29 -9.03
N ARG A 151 6.78 -0.57 -7.92
CA ARG A 151 6.74 -1.13 -6.57
C ARG A 151 5.39 -0.83 -5.92
N THR A 152 4.82 -1.83 -5.27
CA THR A 152 3.63 -1.67 -4.43
C THR A 152 4.04 -1.80 -2.97
N VAL A 153 3.79 -0.75 -2.19
CA VAL A 153 3.92 -0.80 -0.73
C VAL A 153 2.53 -0.84 -0.14
N TRP A 154 2.29 -1.71 0.83
CA TRP A 154 0.96 -1.87 1.43
C TRP A 154 1.05 -2.01 2.95
N ALA A 155 -0.06 -1.68 3.60
CA ALA A 155 -0.25 -1.83 5.04
C ALA A 155 -1.69 -2.26 5.35
N GLU A 156 -1.86 -3.09 6.38
CA GLU A 156 -3.12 -3.50 6.97
C GLU A 156 -3.30 -2.86 8.34
N LEU A 157 -4.49 -2.30 8.56
CA LEU A 157 -4.92 -1.72 9.81
C LEU A 157 -6.07 -2.54 10.37
N ARG A 158 -6.09 -2.75 11.68
CA ARG A 158 -7.27 -3.27 12.35
C ARG A 158 -8.32 -2.17 12.40
N ARG A 159 -9.57 -2.57 12.20
CA ARG A 159 -10.74 -1.75 12.48
C ARG A 159 -11.57 -2.50 13.50
N THR A 160 -12.11 -1.78 14.46
CA THR A 160 -13.09 -2.37 15.36
C THR A 160 -14.42 -2.34 14.63
N ALA A 161 -15.01 -3.51 14.38
CA ALA A 161 -16.40 -3.55 13.95
C ALA A 161 -17.25 -2.79 14.98
N PRO A 162 -18.26 -2.01 14.58
CA PRO A 162 -19.13 -1.36 15.55
C PRO A 162 -19.75 -2.46 16.40
N SER A 163 -19.34 -2.53 17.67
CA SER A 163 -19.96 -3.43 18.63
C SER A 163 -21.44 -3.06 18.65
N VAL A 164 -22.29 -3.95 18.13
CA VAL A 164 -23.74 -3.84 18.29
C VAL A 164 -23.97 -3.95 19.78
N THR A 165 -24.05 -2.81 20.47
CA THR A 165 -24.59 -2.76 21.82
C THR A 165 -26.06 -3.11 21.67
N THR A 166 -26.38 -4.39 21.74
CA THR A 166 -27.74 -4.84 21.99
C THR A 166 -28.10 -4.31 23.38
N THR A 167 -28.67 -3.11 23.43
CA THR A 167 -29.44 -2.66 24.58
C THR A 167 -30.60 -3.64 24.70
N ALA A 168 -30.41 -4.68 25.51
CA ALA A 168 -31.51 -5.45 26.04
C ALA A 168 -32.30 -4.47 26.92
N ALA A 169 -33.33 -3.86 26.33
CA ALA A 169 -34.37 -3.18 27.08
C ALA A 169 -35.03 -4.25 27.96
N ALA A 170 -34.58 -4.33 29.20
CA ALA A 170 -35.24 -5.10 30.24
C ALA A 170 -36.64 -4.52 30.41
N TYR A 171 -37.63 -5.38 30.21
CA TYR A 171 -39.01 -5.20 30.58
C TYR A 171 -39.14 -4.64 32.01
N ALA A 172 -39.97 -3.61 32.16
CA ALA A 172 -40.66 -3.26 33.40
C ALA A 172 -42.07 -2.77 33.04
#